data_AF-A0A164B4L4-F1
#
_entry.id   AF-A0A164B4L4-F1
#
_cell.length_a   1.000
_cell.length_b   1.000
_cell.length_c   1.000
_cell.angle_alpha   90.00
_cell.angle_beta   90.00
_cell.angle_gamma   90.00
#
_symmetry.space_group_name_H-M   'P 1'
#
loop_
_entity.id
_entity.type
_entity.pdbx_description
1 polymer ?
#
loop_
_entity_poly.entity_id
_entity_poly.type
_entity_poly.pdbx_seq_one_letter_code
_entity_poly.pdbx_strand_id
1 'polypeptide(L)' 'MTLRPSDKAWLTLAAGIFAWDCLCPPNEMLSDASARYLRARPLVWPLLIIFTGGHLLHLWPPRCDPFSIVARLLRSQ' A
#
# COMPACT_ATOMS: atom_id res chain seq x y z
N MET A 1 23.68 -12.07 -5.25
CA MET A 1 22.69 -12.11 -4.14
C MET A 1 21.40 -12.70 -4.68
N THR A 2 20.86 -13.74 -4.04
CA THR A 2 19.57 -14.31 -4.42
C THR A 2 18.45 -13.49 -3.80
N LEU A 3 17.47 -13.04 -4.60
CA LEU A 3 16.32 -12.27 -4.11
C LEU A 3 15.45 -13.12 -3.17
N ARG A 4 15.10 -12.56 -2.00
CA ARG A 4 14.16 -13.20 -1.09
C ARG A 4 12.73 -13.08 -1.64
N PRO A 5 11.79 -13.94 -1.21
CA PRO A 5 10.40 -13.86 -1.65
C PRO A 5 9.78 -12.46 -1.46
N SER A 6 10.08 -11.78 -0.35
CA SER A 6 9.61 -10.40 -0.09
C SER A 6 10.13 -9.40 -1.11
N ASP A 7 11.39 -9.56 -1.54
CA ASP A 7 12.03 -8.64 -2.48
C ASP A 7 11.38 -8.79 -3.86
N LYS A 8 11.06 -10.03 -4.26
CA LYS A 8 10.28 -10.32 -5.48
C LYS A 8 8.88 -9.73 -5.42
N ALA A 9 8.18 -9.88 -4.30
CA ALA A 9 6.84 -9.33 -4.12
C ALA A 9 6.82 -7.80 -4.28
N TRP A 10 7.80 -7.12 -3.69
CA TRP A 10 7.97 -5.67 -3.87
C TRP A 10 8.21 -5.27 -5.32
N LEU A 11 9.09 -5.98 -6.02
CA LEU A 11 9.36 -5.72 -7.43
C LEU A 11 8.11 -5.93 -8.29
N THR A 12 7.33 -6.97 -8.02
CA THR A 12 6.06 -7.22 -8.73
C THR A 12 5.06 -6.09 -8.50
N LEU A 13 4.88 -5.63 -7.26
CA LEU A 13 3.99 -4.50 -6.96
C LEU A 13 4.44 -3.22 -7.67
N ALA A 14 5.73 -2.90 -7.60
CA ALA A 14 6.28 -1.71 -8.26
C ALA A 14 6.11 -1.77 -9.79
N ALA A 15 6.40 -2.93 -10.40
CA ALA A 15 6.21 -3.14 -11.83
C ALA A 15 4.73 -3.03 -12.23
N GLY A 16 3.80 -3.55 -11.43
CA GLY A 16 2.36 -3.43 -11.67
C GLY A 16 1.85 -2.00 -11.61
N ILE A 17 2.29 -1.23 -10.59
CA ILE A 17 1.99 0.21 -10.47
C ILE A 17 2.49 0.95 -11.71
N PHE A 18 3.76 0.74 -12.06
CA PHE A 18 4.38 1.39 -13.22
C PHE A 18 3.68 1.03 -14.53
N ALA A 19 3.42 -0.26 -14.76
CA ALA A 19 2.76 -0.72 -15.97
C ALA A 19 1.35 -0.13 -16.09
N TRP A 20 0.60 -0.07 -15.00
CA TRP A 20 -0.73 0.53 -15.01
C TRP A 20 -0.69 2.01 -15.35
N ASP A 21 0.10 2.80 -14.63
CA ASP A 21 0.17 4.26 -14.84
C ASP A 21 0.70 4.64 -16.23
N CYS A 22 1.47 3.76 -16.89
CA CYS A 22 1.91 3.98 -18.28
C CYS A 22 0.87 3.59 -19.35
N LEU A 23 -0.04 2.66 -19.06
CA LEU A 23 -0.93 2.05 -20.05
C LEU A 23 -2.41 2.35 -19.83
N CYS A 24 -2.76 2.96 -18.69
CA CYS A 24 -4.15 3.25 -18.36
C CYS A 24 -4.77 4.29 -19.31
N PRO A 25 -6.11 4.27 -19.47
CA PRO A 25 -6.83 5.36 -20.13
C PRO A 25 -6.57 6.73 -19.46
N PRO A 26 -6.84 7.84 -20.17
CA PRO A 26 -6.73 9.16 -19.59
C PRO A 26 -7.56 9.31 -18.30
N ASN A 27 -6.96 9.94 -17.28
CA ASN A 27 -7.53 10.13 -15.94
C ASN A 27 -7.71 8.85 -15.10
N GLU A 28 -7.12 7.72 -15.51
CA GLU A 28 -7.18 6.46 -14.74
C GLU A 28 -5.81 6.05 -14.17
N MET A 29 -4.88 7.00 -14.03
CA MET A 29 -3.67 6.77 -13.25
C MET A 29 -4.04 6.47 -11.80
N LEU A 30 -3.22 5.70 -11.10
CA LEU A 30 -3.41 5.43 -9.68
C LEU A 30 -3.36 6.73 -8.84
N SER A 31 -2.57 7.71 -9.28
CA SER A 31 -2.55 9.06 -8.72
C SER A 31 -3.86 9.83 -8.93
N ASP A 32 -4.50 9.71 -10.10
CA ASP A 32 -5.79 10.31 -10.39
C ASP A 32 -6.90 9.69 -9.54
N ALA A 33 -6.90 8.37 -9.42
CA ALA A 33 -7.80 7.64 -8.54
C ALA A 33 -7.61 8.08 -7.08
N SER A 34 -6.36 8.18 -6.62
CA SER A 34 -6.03 8.72 -5.29
C SER A 34 -6.58 10.13 -5.08
N ALA A 35 -6.44 11.02 -6.06
CA ALA A 35 -7.00 12.37 -5.98
C ALA A 35 -8.53 12.37 -5.92
N ARG A 36 -9.21 11.48 -6.67
CA ARG A 36 -10.67 11.31 -6.58
C ARG A 36 -11.09 10.80 -5.20
N TYR A 37 -10.39 9.82 -4.64
CA TYR A 37 -10.68 9.29 -3.31
C TYR A 37 -10.44 10.32 -2.22
N LEU A 38 -9.39 11.12 -2.33
CA LEU A 38 -9.15 12.22 -1.41
C LEU A 38 -10.31 13.22 -1.44
N ARG A 39 -10.79 13.61 -2.62
CA ARG A 39 -11.95 14.52 -2.75
C ARG A 39 -13.24 13.92 -2.18
N ALA A 40 -13.49 12.64 -2.45
CA ALA A 40 -14.70 11.95 -2.00
C ALA A 40 -14.69 11.61 -0.51
N ARG A 41 -13.51 11.33 0.07
CA ARG A 41 -13.31 10.84 1.44
C ARG A 41 -12.10 11.54 2.10
N PRO A 42 -12.19 12.85 2.37
CA PRO A 42 -11.03 13.68 2.74
C PRO A 42 -10.37 13.33 4.07
N LEU A 43 -11.06 12.59 4.95
CA LEU A 43 -10.49 12.10 6.22
C LEU A 43 -10.02 10.66 6.13
N VAL A 44 -10.83 9.79 5.52
CA VAL A 44 -10.54 8.35 5.46
C VAL A 44 -9.35 8.06 4.57
N TRP A 45 -9.23 8.74 3.43
CA TRP A 45 -8.16 8.46 2.47
C TRP A 45 -6.76 8.81 3.03
N PRO A 46 -6.51 10.01 3.60
CA PRO A 46 -5.24 10.29 4.26
C PRO A 46 -4.94 9.34 5.40
N LEU A 47 -5.94 8.96 6.20
CA LEU A 47 -5.76 8.02 7.30
C LEU A 47 -5.24 6.67 6.80
N LEU A 48 -5.83 6.12 5.73
CA LEU A 48 -5.35 4.88 5.11
C LEU A 48 -3.92 5.00 4.59
N ILE A 49 -3.58 6.10 3.92
CA ILE A 49 -2.22 6.34 3.42
C ILE A 49 -1.22 6.48 4.57
N ILE A 50 -1.54 7.25 5.62
CA ILE A 50 -0.66 7.45 6.78
C ILE A 50 -0.43 6.13 7.50
N PHE A 51 -1.48 5.34 7.75
CA PHE A 51 -1.33 4.04 8.41
C PHE A 51 -0.50 3.07 7.56
N THR A 52 -0.79 2.96 6.26
CA THR A 52 -0.04 2.09 5.36
C THR A 52 1.41 2.54 5.23
N GLY A 53 1.65 3.82 4.97
CA GLY A 53 2.99 4.39 4.86
C GLY A 53 3.79 4.22 6.14
N GLY A 54 3.21 4.54 7.30
CA GLY A 54 3.87 4.34 8.58
C GLY A 54 4.15 2.87 8.91
N HIS A 55 3.32 1.93 8.47
CA HIS A 55 3.60 0.49 8.60
C HIS A 55 4.85 0.12 7.79
N LEU A 56 4.88 0.52 6.52
CA LEU A 56 5.98 0.23 5.60
C LEU A 56 7.29 0.92 6.00
N LEU A 57 7.20 2.09 6.62
CA LEU A 57 8.33 2.84 7.18
C LEU A 57 8.72 2.40 8.60
N HIS A 58 8.06 1.37 9.15
CA HIS A 58 8.29 0.87 10.51
C HIS A 58 8.13 1.94 11.61
N LEU A 59 7.27 2.95 11.38
CA LEU A 59 7.00 4.01 12.35
C LEU A 59 6.06 3.56 13.46
N TRP A 60 5.17 2.61 13.17
CA TRP A 60 4.21 2.11 14.14
C TRP A 60 4.82 1.03 15.02
N PRO A 61 4.70 1.12 16.35
CA PRO A 61 5.06 0.02 17.22
C PRO A 61 4.17 -1.20 16.90
N PRO A 62 4.66 -2.44 17.01
CA PRO A 62 3.91 -3.64 16.60
C PRO A 62 2.53 -3.79 17.26
N ARG A 63 2.30 -3.18 18.43
CA ARG A 63 1.00 -3.21 19.13
C ARG A 63 -0.04 -2.28 18.54
N CYS A 64 0.38 -1.27 17.78
CA CYS A 64 -0.50 -0.27 17.16
C CYS A 64 -0.49 -0.36 15.64
N ASP A 65 0.32 -1.25 15.06
CA ASP A 65 0.39 -1.49 13.63
C ASP A 65 -0.72 -2.47 13.19
N PRO A 66 -1.77 -2.00 12.48
CA PRO A 66 -2.88 -2.85 12.08
C PRO A 66 -2.44 -4.03 11.20
N PHE A 67 -1.44 -3.84 10.34
CA PHE A 67 -0.94 -4.90 9.46
C PHE A 67 -0.29 -6.02 10.29
N SER A 68 0.55 -5.66 11.26
CA SER A 68 1.18 -6.62 12.18
C SER A 68 0.17 -7.33 13.09
N ILE A 69 -0.90 -6.64 13.50
CA ILE A 69 -1.99 -7.26 14.28
C ILE A 69 -2.71 -8.30 13.43
N VAL A 70 -3.20 -7.91 12.25
CA VAL A 70 -3.94 -8.80 11.34
C VAL A 70 -3.09 -9.98 10.91
N ALA A 71 -1.82 -9.77 10.56
CA ALA A 71 -0.92 -10.86 10.17
C ALA A 71 -0.64 -11.85 11.31
N ARG A 72 -0.75 -11.44 12.57
CA ARG A 72 -0.65 -12.37 13.72
C ARG A 72 -1.93 -13.19 13.88
N LEU A 73 -3.09 -12.55 13.74
CA LEU A 73 -4.39 -13.23 13.81
C LEU A 73 -4.56 -14.29 12.71
N LEU A 74 -4.11 -13.99 11.49
CA LEU A 74 -4.18 -14.91 10.35
C LEU A 74 -3.18 -16.08 10.44
N ARG A 75 -2.11 -15.94 11.23
CA ARG A 75 -1.11 -17.00 11.44
C ARG A 75 -1.37 -17.83 12.69
N SER A 76 -2.29 -17.41 13.56
CA SER A 76 -2.71 -18.16 14.74
C SER A 76 -3.89 -19.10 14.49
N GLN A 77 -4.42 -19.10 13.26
CA GLN A 77 -5.34 -20.10 12.71
C GLN A 77 -4.50 -21.16 11.99
#